data_AF-A0A443JE27-F1
#
_entry.id   AF-A0A443JE27-F1
#
_cell.length_a   1.000
_cell.length_b   1.000
_cell.length_c   1.000
_cell.angle_alpha   90.00
_cell.angle_beta   90.00
_cell.angle_gamma   90.00
#
_symmetry.space_group_name_H-M   'P 1'
#
loop_
_entity.id
_entity.type
_entity.pdbx_description
1 polymer ?
#
loop_
_entity_poly.entity_id
_entity_poly.type
_entity_poly.pdbx_seq_one_letter_code
_entity_poly.pdbx_strand_id
1 'polypeptide(L)'
;MTVEDDMNRVTERMGSNRYGKVERTYPTPDTCGHSPDGLNTCVDHDCPCAKGQRERDKAPMVEADADPVALQMVYPHQPEERPDDLVSRKAAILAVCAERSGMAHIAGMPYGTVTLEAACDAIRALPTAGQDKAEVDGLRAEVERLTISEDVSRASIDTLKHTYNQLFEAMQAEQADHKKTATERDALRAEVEEIAPLEEALRTTRREHRAAMADADTLRAEVAALRAQVEAMREALVVIADGRGVCGCCGARAVGPNGGVLQCDCPDPVWDHQDSEAIARAALSTPAAASPQGWMPIDTAPKDGRMVFLLVDYTDGAAPLDDAEIAATIGFNCLDDTGEDEWHLVGWNWSQDCFTDGQGTVIGWTDFSPPAPALPNADKEDV
;
A
#
# COMPACT_ATOMS: atom_id res chain seq x y z
N MET A 1 42.67 8.09 -30.19
CA MET A 1 41.46 7.69 -29.47
C MET A 1 41.11 8.82 -28.54
N THR A 2 40.25 9.70 -29.03
CA THR A 2 39.77 10.86 -28.28
C THR A 2 38.51 10.49 -27.53
N VAL A 3 38.18 11.24 -26.48
CA VAL A 3 37.01 11.03 -25.59
C VAL A 3 35.68 10.97 -26.36
N GLU A 4 35.63 11.49 -27.59
CA GLU A 4 34.48 11.42 -28.50
C GLU A 4 34.21 9.99 -29.05
N ASP A 5 35.24 9.14 -29.16
CA ASP A 5 35.08 7.76 -29.62
C ASP A 5 34.40 6.86 -28.54
N ASP A 6 34.52 7.22 -27.26
CA ASP A 6 33.92 6.47 -26.15
C ASP A 6 32.45 6.83 -25.93
N MET A 7 32.04 8.07 -26.19
CA MET A 7 30.63 8.46 -26.12
C MET A 7 29.78 7.84 -27.24
N ASN A 8 30.34 7.66 -28.44
CA ASN A 8 29.62 7.00 -29.54
C ASN A 8 29.43 5.49 -29.32
N ARG A 9 30.31 4.84 -28.55
CA ARG A 9 30.14 3.43 -28.16
C ARG A 9 29.06 3.21 -27.10
N VAL A 10 28.77 4.21 -26.27
CA VAL A 10 27.71 4.14 -25.26
C VAL A 10 26.33 4.33 -25.89
N THR A 11 26.20 5.19 -26.91
CA THR A 11 24.94 5.38 -27.64
C THR A 11 24.56 4.19 -28.54
N GLU A 12 25.52 3.49 -29.16
CA GLU A 12 25.22 2.25 -29.89
C GLU A 12 24.80 1.08 -28.99
N ARG A 13 25.19 1.10 -27.71
CA ARG A 13 24.83 0.04 -26.74
C ARG A 13 23.45 0.22 -26.10
N MET A 14 22.88 1.43 -26.15
CA MET A 14 21.51 1.70 -25.65
C MET A 14 20.42 1.56 -26.73
N GLY A 15 20.78 1.44 -28.01
CA GLY A 15 19.84 1.32 -29.13
C GLY A 15 19.26 -0.08 -29.40
N SER A 16 19.58 -1.09 -28.59
CA SER A 16 19.14 -2.47 -28.80
C SER A 16 18.52 -3.09 -27.55
N ASN A 17 17.68 -2.33 -26.82
CA ASN A 17 16.69 -2.94 -25.94
C ASN A 17 15.51 -3.42 -26.80
N ARG A 18 15.74 -4.55 -27.47
CA ARG A 18 14.68 -5.41 -27.96
C ARG A 18 13.94 -5.88 -26.70
N TYR A 19 12.85 -5.20 -26.34
CA TYR A 19 11.86 -5.76 -25.42
C TYR A 19 11.38 -7.07 -26.04
N GLY A 20 12.05 -8.16 -25.68
CA GLY A 20 11.51 -9.49 -25.87
C GLY A 20 10.26 -9.55 -25.02
N LYS A 21 9.11 -9.33 -25.68
CA LYS A 21 7.80 -9.59 -25.11
C LYS A 21 7.81 -11.07 -24.75
N VAL A 22 8.12 -11.38 -23.49
CA VAL A 22 7.95 -12.73 -22.95
C VAL A 22 6.44 -12.90 -22.88
N GLU A 23 5.84 -13.41 -23.96
CA GLU A 23 4.47 -13.88 -23.95
C GLU A 23 4.40 -15.01 -22.94
N ARG A 24 4.03 -14.69 -21.69
CA ARG A 24 3.60 -15.69 -20.72
C ARG A 24 2.32 -16.28 -21.28
N THR A 25 2.44 -17.41 -21.96
CA THR A 25 1.31 -18.25 -22.35
C THR A 25 0.72 -18.87 -21.10
N TYR A 26 -0.25 -18.17 -20.50
CA TYR A 26 -1.09 -18.76 -19.46
C TYR A 26 -2.05 -19.76 -20.13
N PRO A 27 -2.19 -20.99 -19.59
CA PRO A 27 -3.13 -21.95 -20.11
C PRO A 27 -4.55 -21.37 -20.10
N THR A 28 -5.27 -21.52 -21.22
CA THR A 28 -6.68 -21.11 -21.31
C THR A 28 -7.55 -22.03 -20.47
N PRO A 29 -8.71 -21.56 -19.96
CA PRO A 29 -9.63 -22.36 -19.14
C PRO A 29 -9.94 -23.74 -19.74
N ASP A 30 -10.02 -23.84 -21.06
CA ASP A 30 -10.29 -25.09 -21.81
C ASP A 30 -9.25 -26.20 -21.58
N THR A 31 -8.04 -25.85 -21.14
CA THR A 31 -6.92 -26.79 -20.96
C THR A 31 -6.71 -27.25 -19.53
N CYS A 32 -7.36 -26.62 -18.54
CA CYS A 32 -7.14 -26.94 -17.12
C CYS A 32 -8.02 -28.08 -16.58
N GLY A 33 -8.97 -28.61 -17.37
CA GLY A 33 -9.81 -29.74 -16.97
C GLY A 33 -10.75 -29.49 -15.78
N HIS A 34 -10.90 -28.23 -15.34
CA HIS A 34 -11.67 -27.83 -14.15
C HIS A 34 -12.79 -26.83 -14.49
N SER A 35 -13.31 -26.85 -15.72
CA SER A 35 -14.56 -26.16 -16.07
C SER A 35 -15.69 -27.19 -16.09
N PRO A 36 -16.55 -27.25 -15.06
CA PRO A 36 -17.62 -28.23 -15.02
C PRO A 36 -18.69 -28.01 -16.10
N ASP A 37 -18.80 -26.81 -16.68
CA ASP A 37 -19.99 -26.41 -17.45
C ASP A 37 -19.71 -25.70 -18.79
N GLY A 38 -18.48 -25.75 -19.30
CA GLY A 38 -18.12 -25.04 -20.55
C GLY A 38 -18.19 -23.51 -20.46
N LEU A 39 -18.25 -22.99 -19.24
CA LEU A 39 -18.12 -21.57 -18.93
C LEU A 39 -16.65 -21.23 -18.74
N ASN A 40 -16.22 -20.08 -19.29
CA ASN A 40 -14.82 -19.61 -19.31
C ASN A 40 -14.27 -19.15 -17.95
N THR A 41 -14.81 -19.63 -16.83
CA THR A 41 -14.41 -19.22 -15.48
C THR A 41 -14.02 -20.45 -14.66
N CYS A 42 -12.78 -20.49 -14.17
CA CYS A 42 -12.31 -21.56 -13.31
C CYS A 42 -12.68 -21.26 -11.86
N VAL A 43 -13.36 -22.20 -11.19
CA VAL A 43 -13.89 -22.03 -9.83
C VAL A 43 -12.82 -22.29 -8.76
N ASP A 44 -11.76 -23.00 -9.12
CA ASP A 44 -10.64 -23.28 -8.22
C ASP A 44 -9.68 -22.08 -8.15
N HIS A 45 -9.62 -21.45 -6.97
CA HIS A 45 -8.79 -20.27 -6.72
C HIS A 45 -7.29 -20.56 -6.74
N ASP A 46 -6.88 -21.81 -6.59
CA ASP A 46 -5.49 -22.23 -6.68
C ASP A 46 -5.08 -22.68 -8.09
N CYS A 47 -6.02 -22.73 -9.05
CA CYS A 47 -5.69 -23.00 -10.45
C CYS A 47 -4.76 -21.91 -11.02
N PRO A 48 -3.64 -22.27 -11.69
CA PRO A 48 -2.79 -21.32 -12.40
C PRO A 48 -3.54 -20.43 -13.41
N CYS A 49 -4.63 -20.96 -13.96
CA CYS A 49 -5.53 -20.28 -14.88
C CYS A 49 -6.32 -19.13 -14.22
N ALA A 50 -6.74 -19.29 -12.96
CA ALA A 50 -7.46 -18.26 -12.20
C ALA A 50 -6.54 -17.08 -11.84
N LYS A 51 -5.25 -17.35 -11.56
CA LYS A 51 -4.24 -16.29 -11.38
C LYS A 51 -4.03 -15.47 -12.67
N GLY A 52 -3.95 -16.13 -13.82
CA GLY A 52 -3.82 -15.46 -15.12
C GLY A 52 -5.06 -14.65 -15.55
N GLN A 53 -6.26 -15.00 -15.08
CA GLN A 53 -7.46 -14.17 -15.27
C GLN A 53 -7.40 -12.89 -14.42
N ARG A 54 -7.09 -13.01 -13.12
CA ARG A 54 -6.98 -11.84 -12.24
C ARG A 54 -5.90 -10.85 -12.68
N GLU A 55 -4.80 -11.32 -13.26
CA GLU A 55 -3.77 -10.44 -13.83
C GLU A 55 -4.24 -9.71 -15.10
N ARG A 56 -5.08 -10.35 -15.92
CA ARG A 56 -5.70 -9.71 -17.10
C ARG A 56 -6.74 -8.67 -16.70
N ASP A 57 -7.56 -8.96 -15.70
CA ASP A 57 -8.60 -8.04 -15.22
C ASP A 57 -8.02 -6.83 -14.48
N LYS A 58 -6.78 -6.94 -13.97
CA LYS A 58 -6.03 -5.84 -13.35
C LYS A 58 -5.28 -4.96 -14.35
N ALA A 59 -5.15 -5.37 -15.61
CA ALA A 59 -4.53 -4.52 -16.61
C ALA A 59 -5.47 -3.32 -16.87
N PRO A 60 -5.00 -2.07 -16.72
CA PRO A 60 -5.85 -0.91 -16.99
C PRO A 60 -6.32 -1.00 -18.45
N MET A 61 -7.63 -0.88 -18.66
CA MET A 61 -8.18 -0.72 -20.01
C MET A 61 -7.53 0.52 -20.61
N VAL A 62 -6.56 0.30 -21.49
CA VAL A 62 -6.04 1.35 -22.38
C VAL A 62 -7.19 1.65 -23.33
N GLU A 63 -7.91 2.74 -23.06
CA GLU A 63 -8.83 3.32 -24.02
C GLU A 63 -8.05 3.56 -25.32
N ALA A 64 -8.49 2.93 -26.40
CA ALA A 64 -7.91 3.12 -27.71
C ALA A 64 -8.18 4.57 -28.13
N ASP A 65 -7.14 5.41 -28.10
CA ASP A 65 -7.17 6.75 -28.65
C ASP A 65 -7.70 6.72 -30.08
N ALA A 66 -8.78 7.48 -30.29
CA ALA A 66 -9.35 7.69 -31.60
C ALA A 66 -8.37 8.47 -32.49
N ASP A 67 -8.12 7.91 -33.66
CA ASP A 67 -7.31 8.44 -34.76
C ASP A 67 -7.66 9.92 -35.09
N PRO A 68 -6.69 10.86 -35.12
CA PRO A 68 -6.98 12.24 -35.48
C PRO A 68 -7.23 12.36 -36.98
N VAL A 69 -8.49 12.64 -37.32
CA VAL A 69 -8.97 13.00 -38.66
C VAL A 69 -8.11 14.12 -39.24
N ALA A 70 -7.49 13.84 -40.39
CA ALA A 70 -6.79 14.80 -41.22
C ALA A 70 -7.75 15.90 -41.72
N LEU A 71 -7.68 17.09 -41.11
CA LEU A 71 -8.32 18.30 -41.60
C LEU A 71 -7.52 18.87 -42.78
N GLN A 72 -7.90 18.46 -43.99
CA GLN A 72 -7.55 19.14 -45.23
C GLN A 72 -8.24 20.51 -45.28
N MET A 73 -7.48 21.60 -45.09
CA MET A 73 -7.94 22.95 -45.38
C MET A 73 -8.07 23.16 -46.90
N VAL A 74 -9.30 23.29 -47.37
CA VAL A 74 -9.64 23.73 -48.73
C VAL A 74 -9.57 25.26 -48.76
N TYR A 75 -8.64 25.82 -49.53
CA TYR A 75 -8.62 27.25 -49.88
C TYR A 75 -9.63 27.52 -51.00
N PRO A 76 -10.49 28.56 -50.91
CA PRO A 76 -11.38 28.91 -52.01
C PRO A 76 -10.63 29.70 -53.09
N HIS A 77 -10.86 29.29 -54.35
CA HIS A 77 -10.42 29.94 -55.58
C HIS A 77 -10.90 31.40 -55.68
N GLN A 78 -10.00 32.32 -56.05
CA GLN A 78 -10.35 33.65 -56.55
C GLN A 78 -10.65 33.61 -58.06
N PRO A 79 -11.63 34.38 -58.56
CA PRO A 79 -11.86 34.54 -59.99
C PRO A 79 -10.99 35.66 -60.59
N GLU A 80 -10.40 35.39 -61.75
CA GLU A 80 -9.68 36.36 -62.58
C GLU A 80 -10.65 37.22 -63.40
N GLU A 81 -10.58 38.55 -63.25
CA GLU A 81 -11.24 39.52 -64.13
C GLU A 81 -10.21 40.31 -64.96
N ARG A 82 -10.52 40.53 -66.25
CA ARG A 82 -9.72 41.30 -67.21
C ARG A 82 -9.93 42.82 -67.04
N PRO A 83 -8.90 43.66 -67.28
CA PRO A 83 -9.01 45.10 -67.11
C PRO A 83 -9.41 45.85 -68.40
N ASP A 84 -10.37 46.77 -68.28
CA ASP A 84 -10.61 47.88 -69.20
C ASP A 84 -9.96 49.17 -68.65
N ASP A 85 -9.34 49.94 -69.56
CA ASP A 85 -8.27 50.93 -69.33
C ASP A 85 -8.59 52.18 -68.48
N LEU A 86 -9.84 52.39 -68.04
CA LEU A 86 -10.20 53.50 -67.13
C LEU A 86 -10.27 53.10 -65.66
N VAL A 87 -10.31 51.80 -65.38
CA VAL A 87 -10.18 51.26 -64.01
C VAL A 87 -8.73 51.39 -63.51
N SER A 88 -7.74 51.49 -64.40
CA SER A 88 -6.31 51.53 -64.04
C SER A 88 -5.88 52.67 -63.12
N ARG A 89 -6.50 53.87 -63.17
CA ARG A 89 -6.12 54.95 -62.23
C ARG A 89 -6.76 54.79 -60.84
N LYS A 90 -8.01 54.35 -60.79
CA LYS A 90 -8.72 54.09 -59.52
C LYS A 90 -8.20 52.82 -58.86
N ALA A 91 -7.87 51.79 -59.67
CA ALA A 91 -7.20 50.58 -59.23
C ALA A 91 -5.75 50.82 -58.83
N ALA A 92 -5.00 51.74 -59.44
CA ALA A 92 -3.65 52.06 -58.96
C ALA A 92 -3.67 52.73 -57.57
N ILE A 93 -4.62 53.63 -57.32
CA ILE A 93 -4.78 54.27 -56.00
C ILE A 93 -5.33 53.28 -54.98
N LEU A 94 -6.29 52.43 -55.36
CA LEU A 94 -6.82 51.37 -54.49
C LEU A 94 -5.84 50.22 -54.29
N ALA A 95 -4.95 49.90 -55.23
CA ALA A 95 -3.92 48.88 -55.09
C ALA A 95 -2.82 49.33 -54.11
N VAL A 96 -2.46 50.62 -54.11
CA VAL A 96 -1.58 51.21 -53.10
C VAL A 96 -2.21 51.17 -51.70
N CYS A 97 -3.54 51.29 -51.59
CA CYS A 97 -4.24 51.19 -50.31
C CYS A 97 -4.57 49.75 -49.88
N ALA A 98 -4.71 48.81 -50.81
CA ALA A 98 -5.09 47.41 -50.55
C ALA A 98 -3.87 46.51 -50.26
N GLU A 99 -2.71 46.79 -50.84
CA GLU A 99 -1.47 46.06 -50.54
C GLU A 99 -0.65 46.84 -49.52
N ARG A 100 -0.82 46.49 -48.23
CA ARG A 100 -0.12 47.09 -47.06
C ARG A 100 1.43 47.03 -47.10
N SER A 101 2.05 46.60 -48.20
CA SER A 101 3.48 46.76 -48.53
C SER A 101 3.81 46.36 -49.98
N GLY A 102 3.02 46.78 -50.98
CA GLY A 102 3.30 46.51 -52.40
C GLY A 102 3.98 47.69 -53.10
N MET A 103 5.16 47.50 -53.71
CA MET A 103 5.80 48.52 -54.55
C MET A 103 4.93 48.84 -55.77
N ALA A 104 4.18 49.95 -55.74
CA ALA A 104 3.44 50.42 -56.91
C ALA A 104 4.34 51.23 -57.85
N HIS A 105 4.37 50.82 -59.13
CA HIS A 105 5.05 51.54 -60.20
C HIS A 105 4.21 52.76 -60.63
N ILE A 106 4.54 53.94 -60.12
CA ILE A 106 4.10 55.21 -60.71
C ILE A 106 5.15 55.63 -61.73
N ALA A 107 4.77 55.68 -63.00
CA ALA A 107 5.67 56.09 -64.08
C ALA A 107 6.24 57.50 -63.80
N GLY A 108 7.53 57.56 -63.44
CA GLY A 108 8.28 58.82 -63.30
C GLY A 108 8.85 59.14 -61.91
N MET A 109 8.67 58.31 -60.87
CA MET A 109 9.33 58.51 -59.57
C MET A 109 10.23 57.32 -59.17
N PRO A 110 11.43 57.57 -58.61
CA PRO A 110 12.33 56.52 -58.16
C PRO A 110 11.72 55.76 -56.97
N TYR A 111 11.94 54.44 -56.95
CA TYR A 111 11.47 53.48 -55.95
C TYR A 111 11.60 54.00 -54.51
N GLY A 112 10.50 54.49 -53.95
CA GLY A 112 10.37 54.80 -52.54
C GLY A 112 9.09 54.15 -52.04
N THR A 113 9.16 53.45 -50.90
CA THR A 113 7.97 53.07 -50.14
C THR A 113 7.25 54.36 -49.76
N VAL A 114 6.16 54.68 -50.45
CA VAL A 114 5.28 55.77 -50.03
C VAL A 114 4.63 55.29 -48.75
N THR A 115 5.06 55.83 -47.60
CA THR A 115 4.42 55.52 -46.32
C THR A 115 2.96 55.96 -46.38
N LEU A 116 2.09 55.28 -45.65
CA LEU A 116 0.68 55.67 -45.53
C LEU A 116 0.57 57.17 -45.14
N GLU A 117 1.50 57.65 -44.30
CA GLU A 117 1.64 59.07 -43.93
C GLU A 117 1.91 59.97 -45.14
N ALA A 118 2.86 59.62 -46.02
CA ALA A 118 3.16 60.39 -47.22
C ALA A 118 1.98 60.42 -48.20
N ALA A 119 1.21 59.34 -48.30
CA ALA A 119 -0.02 59.30 -49.09
C ALA A 119 -1.13 60.17 -48.48
N CYS A 120 -1.29 60.14 -47.15
CA CYS A 120 -2.24 61.00 -46.42
C CYS A 120 -1.91 62.48 -46.59
N ASP A 121 -0.63 62.85 -46.49
CA ASP A 121 -0.18 64.24 -46.65
C ASP A 121 -0.35 64.73 -48.09
N ALA A 122 -0.13 63.86 -49.09
CA ALA A 122 -0.41 64.18 -50.49
C ALA A 122 -1.90 64.43 -50.74
N ILE A 123 -2.80 63.64 -50.14
CA ILE A 123 -4.26 63.82 -50.25
C ILE A 123 -4.69 65.12 -49.56
N ARG A 124 -4.10 65.45 -48.40
CA ARG A 124 -4.40 66.71 -47.68
C ARG A 124 -4.01 67.96 -48.46
N ALA A 125 -3.03 67.87 -49.36
CA ALA A 125 -2.51 68.97 -50.15
C ALA A 125 -3.32 69.27 -51.44
N LEU A 126 -4.34 68.48 -51.77
CA LEU A 126 -5.15 68.69 -52.98
C LEU A 126 -6.06 69.94 -52.88
N PRO A 127 -6.12 70.80 -53.91
CA PRO A 127 -6.92 72.04 -53.91
C PRO A 127 -8.44 71.78 -53.97
N THR A 128 -9.23 72.60 -53.27
CA THR A 128 -10.65 72.35 -52.95
C THR A 128 -11.70 73.07 -53.82
N ALA A 129 -11.51 73.21 -55.14
CA ALA A 129 -12.47 73.95 -55.99
C ALA A 129 -13.12 73.06 -57.07
N GLY A 130 -14.45 72.83 -56.96
CA GLY A 130 -15.27 72.14 -57.98
C GLY A 130 -16.01 70.89 -57.47
N GLN A 131 -16.65 70.13 -58.37
CA GLN A 131 -17.28 68.81 -58.09
C GLN A 131 -16.33 67.84 -57.37
N ASP A 132 -15.02 68.07 -57.48
CA ASP A 132 -13.96 67.29 -56.85
C ASP A 132 -13.88 67.46 -55.31
N LYS A 133 -14.47 68.52 -54.74
CA LYS A 133 -14.40 68.76 -53.29
C LYS A 133 -15.12 67.68 -52.47
N ALA A 134 -16.31 67.27 -52.90
CA ALA A 134 -17.08 66.24 -52.20
C ALA A 134 -16.37 64.87 -52.24
N GLU A 135 -15.70 64.56 -53.34
CA GLU A 135 -14.91 63.34 -53.48
C GLU A 135 -13.67 63.38 -52.59
N VAL A 136 -12.95 64.51 -52.54
CA VAL A 136 -11.79 64.70 -51.65
C VAL A 136 -12.19 64.62 -50.17
N ASP A 137 -13.32 65.22 -49.78
CA ASP A 137 -13.84 65.13 -48.41
C ASP A 137 -14.25 63.67 -48.07
N GLY A 138 -14.83 62.93 -49.02
CA GLY A 138 -15.12 61.51 -48.87
C GLY A 138 -13.87 60.64 -48.70
N LEU A 139 -12.84 60.87 -49.52
CA LEU A 139 -11.55 60.18 -49.39
C LEU A 139 -10.85 60.50 -48.08
N ARG A 140 -10.90 61.76 -47.61
CA ARG A 140 -10.34 62.16 -46.32
C ARG A 140 -11.03 61.42 -45.16
N ALA A 141 -12.35 61.31 -45.20
CA ALA A 141 -13.11 60.58 -44.18
C ALA A 141 -12.79 59.07 -44.18
N GLU A 142 -12.59 58.47 -45.36
CA GLU A 142 -12.22 57.05 -45.46
C GLU A 142 -10.79 56.81 -44.94
N VAL A 143 -9.84 57.68 -45.27
CA VAL A 143 -8.47 57.62 -44.74
C VAL A 143 -8.48 57.71 -43.21
N GLU A 144 -9.23 58.65 -42.64
CA GLU A 144 -9.35 58.79 -41.18
C GLU A 144 -9.92 57.53 -40.52
N ARG A 145 -10.96 56.92 -41.11
CA ARG A 145 -11.49 55.62 -40.66
C ARG A 145 -10.44 54.51 -40.72
N LEU A 146 -9.66 54.44 -41.80
CA LEU A 146 -8.62 53.42 -41.96
C LEU A 146 -7.48 53.62 -40.96
N THR A 147 -7.10 54.87 -40.66
CA THR A 147 -6.11 55.17 -39.62
C THR A 147 -6.61 54.72 -38.25
N ILE A 148 -7.85 55.03 -37.88
CA ILE A 148 -8.45 54.56 -36.62
C ILE A 148 -8.47 53.03 -36.56
N SER A 149 -8.85 52.36 -37.66
CA SER A 149 -8.85 50.89 -37.76
C SER A 149 -7.45 50.27 -37.62
N GLU A 150 -6.43 50.94 -38.17
CA GLU A 150 -5.04 50.55 -38.00
C GLU A 150 -4.58 50.67 -36.55
N ASP A 151 -4.87 51.78 -35.89
CA ASP A 151 -4.50 52.00 -34.50
C ASP A 151 -5.17 50.97 -33.59
N VAL A 152 -6.45 50.65 -33.83
CA VAL A 152 -7.16 49.57 -33.12
C VAL A 152 -6.50 48.21 -33.38
N SER A 153 -6.08 47.93 -34.62
CA SER A 153 -5.38 46.69 -34.95
C SER A 153 -4.03 46.59 -34.26
N ARG A 154 -3.27 47.69 -34.20
CA ARG A 154 -1.96 47.76 -33.55
C ARG A 154 -2.09 47.56 -32.03
N ALA A 155 -3.06 48.21 -31.40
CA ALA A 155 -3.38 48.00 -29.99
C ALA A 155 -3.80 46.55 -29.68
N SER A 156 -4.56 45.92 -30.57
CA SER A 156 -4.92 44.50 -30.46
C SER A 156 -3.70 43.58 -30.56
N ILE A 157 -2.79 43.84 -31.52
CA ILE A 157 -1.54 43.09 -31.67
C ILE A 157 -0.67 43.24 -30.41
N ASP A 158 -0.57 44.44 -29.85
CA ASP A 158 0.23 44.67 -28.63
C ASP A 158 -0.39 43.95 -27.42
N THR A 159 -1.72 43.92 -27.33
CA THR A 159 -2.43 43.14 -26.31
C THR A 159 -2.16 41.63 -26.48
N LEU A 160 -2.22 41.11 -27.70
CA LEU A 160 -1.92 39.70 -27.99
C LEU A 160 -0.46 39.33 -27.70
N LYS A 161 0.49 40.23 -28.00
CA LYS A 161 1.90 40.02 -27.62
C LYS A 161 2.07 39.98 -26.11
N HIS A 162 1.37 40.85 -25.38
CA HIS A 162 1.41 40.87 -23.94
C HIS A 162 0.86 39.57 -23.33
N THR A 163 -0.31 39.10 -23.79
CA THR A 163 -0.89 37.84 -23.32
C THR A 163 -0.04 36.64 -23.70
N TYR A 164 0.56 36.63 -24.90
CA TYR A 164 1.50 35.59 -25.31
C TYR A 164 2.72 35.52 -24.38
N ASN A 165 3.33 36.66 -24.04
CA ASN A 165 4.47 36.70 -23.13
C ASN A 165 4.09 36.20 -21.73
N GLN A 166 2.91 36.58 -21.22
CA GLN A 166 2.41 36.07 -19.93
C GLN A 166 2.24 34.55 -19.93
N LEU A 167 1.65 33.99 -20.99
CA LEU A 167 1.51 32.54 -21.14
C LEU A 167 2.85 31.82 -21.24
N PHE A 168 3.82 32.43 -21.93
CA PHE A 168 5.17 31.88 -22.06
C PHE A 168 5.91 31.85 -20.73
N GLU A 169 5.81 32.93 -19.94
CA GLU A 169 6.38 32.98 -18.58
C GLU A 169 5.71 31.96 -17.64
N ALA A 170 4.38 31.84 -17.69
CA ALA A 170 3.63 30.86 -16.92
C ALA A 170 4.04 29.42 -17.26
N MET A 171 4.21 29.12 -18.55
CA MET A 171 4.66 27.80 -19.01
C MET A 171 6.08 27.47 -18.53
N GLN A 172 7.00 28.45 -18.52
CA GLN A 172 8.34 28.24 -17.98
C GLN A 172 8.33 28.00 -16.46
N ALA A 173 7.51 28.75 -15.72
CA ALA A 173 7.33 28.55 -14.29
C ALA A 173 6.80 27.15 -14.00
N GLU A 174 5.79 26.69 -14.73
CA GLU A 174 5.27 25.33 -14.60
C GLU A 174 6.35 24.28 -14.92
N GLN A 175 7.12 24.44 -15.99
CA GLN A 175 8.22 23.51 -16.29
C GLN A 175 9.28 23.46 -15.18
N ALA A 176 9.54 24.57 -14.49
CA ALA A 176 10.45 24.59 -13.35
C ALA A 176 9.88 23.82 -12.15
N ASP A 177 8.59 23.99 -11.86
CA ASP A 177 7.89 23.28 -10.78
C ASP A 177 7.80 21.77 -11.04
N HIS A 178 7.56 21.36 -12.29
CA HIS A 178 7.57 19.95 -12.68
C HIS A 178 8.96 19.32 -12.48
N LYS A 179 10.05 20.03 -12.83
CA LYS A 179 11.42 19.56 -12.58
C LYS A 179 11.72 19.40 -11.09
N LYS A 180 11.27 20.37 -10.28
CA LYS A 180 11.40 20.31 -8.82
C LYS A 180 10.66 19.10 -8.26
N THR A 181 9.40 18.92 -8.64
CA THR A 181 8.56 17.78 -8.22
C THR A 181 9.17 16.45 -8.66
N ALA A 182 9.75 16.37 -9.86
CA ALA A 182 10.44 15.16 -10.31
C ALA A 182 11.65 14.82 -9.43
N THR A 183 12.43 15.82 -9.02
CA THR A 183 13.58 15.65 -8.13
C THR A 183 13.14 15.18 -6.74
N GLU A 184 12.08 15.78 -6.18
CA GLU A 184 11.50 15.36 -4.90
C GLU A 184 10.99 13.90 -4.95
N ARG A 185 10.31 13.52 -6.04
CA ARG A 185 9.84 12.15 -6.25
C ARG A 185 10.99 11.16 -6.34
N ASP A 186 12.07 11.52 -7.03
CA ASP A 186 13.23 10.65 -7.19
C ASP A 186 14.00 10.50 -5.86
N ALA A 187 14.05 11.55 -5.04
CA ALA A 187 14.58 11.48 -3.67
C ALA A 187 13.74 10.53 -2.78
N LEU A 188 12.41 10.66 -2.78
CA LEU A 188 11.53 9.76 -2.03
C LEU A 188 11.64 8.31 -2.51
N ARG A 189 11.83 8.09 -3.82
CA ARG A 189 12.06 6.74 -4.36
C ARG A 189 13.34 6.12 -3.80
N ALA A 190 14.41 6.91 -3.65
CA ALA A 190 15.65 6.45 -3.05
C ALA A 190 15.47 6.09 -1.57
N GLU A 191 14.74 6.91 -0.80
CA GLU A 191 14.42 6.60 0.61
C GLU A 191 13.62 5.29 0.75
N VAL A 192 12.64 5.05 -0.12
CA VAL A 192 11.88 3.79 -0.14
C VAL A 192 12.78 2.59 -0.45
N GLU A 193 13.75 2.75 -1.34
CA GLU A 193 14.73 1.70 -1.67
C GLU A 193 15.63 1.38 -0.47
N GLU A 194 15.99 2.37 0.36
CA GLU A 194 16.74 2.16 1.61
C GLU A 194 15.92 1.46 2.71
N ILE A 195 14.59 1.67 2.76
CA ILE A 195 13.71 1.04 3.75
C ILE A 195 13.47 -0.45 3.45
N ALA A 196 13.43 -0.84 2.17
CA ALA A 196 13.14 -2.21 1.76
C ALA A 196 14.01 -3.30 2.43
N PRO A 197 15.36 -3.18 2.51
CA PRO A 197 16.18 -4.18 3.20
C PRO A 197 15.98 -4.19 4.73
N LEU A 198 15.62 -3.05 5.34
CA LEU A 198 15.34 -2.96 6.77
C LEU A 198 14.05 -3.74 7.12
N GLU A 199 13.02 -3.65 6.27
CA GLU A 199 11.81 -4.45 6.46
C GLU A 199 12.10 -5.95 6.36
N GLU A 200 12.93 -6.38 5.41
CA GLU A 200 13.26 -7.79 5.26
C GLU A 200 14.11 -8.31 6.43
N ALA A 201 15.03 -7.49 6.94
CA ALA A 201 15.76 -7.79 8.17
C ALA A 201 14.80 -7.97 9.35
N LEU A 202 13.84 -7.05 9.54
CA LEU A 202 12.84 -7.15 10.61
C LEU A 202 11.96 -8.40 10.46
N ARG A 203 11.53 -8.74 9.23
CA ARG A 203 10.79 -9.98 8.95
C ARG A 203 11.59 -11.23 9.30
N THR A 204 12.91 -11.20 9.09
CA THR A 204 13.81 -12.29 9.44
C THR A 204 13.96 -12.42 10.96
N THR A 205 14.26 -11.32 11.66
CA THR A 205 14.33 -11.30 13.14
C THR A 205 13.02 -11.75 13.78
N ARG A 206 11.87 -11.38 13.22
CA ARG A 206 10.57 -11.83 13.74
C ARG A 206 10.36 -13.34 13.56
N ARG A 207 10.83 -13.92 12.46
CA ARG A 207 10.81 -15.38 12.24
C ARG A 207 11.72 -16.10 13.25
N GLU A 208 12.92 -15.59 13.47
CA GLU A 208 13.87 -16.12 14.46
C GLU A 208 13.29 -16.04 15.88
N HIS A 209 12.68 -14.91 16.25
CA HIS A 209 12.04 -14.76 17.55
C HIS A 209 10.88 -15.74 17.75
N ARG A 210 10.05 -15.96 16.73
CA ARG A 210 8.98 -16.97 16.80
C ARG A 210 9.52 -18.38 16.95
N ALA A 211 10.61 -18.72 16.24
CA ALA A 211 11.27 -20.01 16.39
C ALA A 211 11.83 -20.18 17.81
N ALA A 212 12.50 -19.16 18.35
CA ALA A 212 13.03 -19.17 19.71
C ALA A 212 11.92 -19.29 20.77
N MET A 213 10.75 -18.68 20.55
CA MET A 213 9.59 -18.83 21.44
C MET A 213 9.03 -20.26 21.41
N ALA A 214 8.95 -20.89 20.23
CA ALA A 214 8.54 -22.29 20.12
C ALA A 214 9.55 -23.24 20.80
N ASP A 215 10.85 -22.97 20.69
CA ASP A 215 11.88 -23.71 21.42
C ASP A 215 11.73 -23.51 22.94
N ALA A 216 11.42 -22.30 23.40
CA ALA A 216 11.17 -22.01 24.80
C ALA A 216 9.93 -22.75 25.33
N ASP A 217 8.86 -22.85 24.55
CA ASP A 217 7.67 -23.65 24.89
C ASP A 217 8.00 -25.14 24.98
N THR A 218 8.82 -25.64 24.06
CA THR A 218 9.34 -27.03 24.11
C THR A 218 10.11 -27.27 25.40
N LEU A 219 11.04 -26.37 25.75
CA LEU A 219 11.81 -26.47 27.00
C LEU A 219 10.91 -26.37 28.24
N ARG A 220 9.88 -25.52 28.24
CA ARG A 220 8.91 -25.44 29.35
C ARG A 220 8.17 -26.76 29.52
N ALA A 221 7.73 -27.39 28.42
CA ALA A 221 7.08 -28.69 28.45
C ALA A 221 8.03 -29.79 28.98
N GLU A 222 9.29 -29.80 28.54
CA GLU A 222 10.31 -30.73 29.05
C GLU A 222 10.56 -30.53 30.55
N VAL A 223 10.75 -29.29 31.01
CA VAL A 223 10.93 -28.97 32.43
C VAL A 223 9.73 -29.42 33.26
N ALA A 224 8.52 -29.23 32.75
CA ALA A 224 7.31 -29.62 33.44
C ALA A 224 7.13 -31.15 33.48
N ALA A 225 7.48 -31.86 32.41
CA ALA A 225 7.56 -33.33 32.41
C ALA A 225 8.59 -33.86 33.42
N LEU A 226 9.78 -33.26 33.48
CA LEU A 226 10.82 -33.60 34.45
C LEU A 226 10.35 -33.35 35.89
N ARG A 227 9.66 -32.23 36.15
CA ARG A 227 9.07 -31.94 37.47
C ARG A 227 8.04 -32.99 37.87
N ALA A 228 7.15 -33.38 36.96
CA ALA A 228 6.18 -34.46 37.22
C ALA A 228 6.87 -35.80 37.51
N GLN A 229 7.93 -36.13 36.77
CA GLN A 229 8.72 -37.33 37.02
C GLN A 229 9.40 -37.31 38.40
N VAL A 230 9.99 -36.18 38.79
CA VAL A 230 10.61 -36.01 40.12
C VAL A 230 9.58 -36.18 41.23
N GLU A 231 8.37 -35.64 41.07
CA GLU A 231 7.31 -35.79 42.07
C GLU A 231 6.82 -37.24 42.17
N ALA A 232 6.61 -37.91 41.03
CA ALA A 232 6.30 -39.34 41.00
C ALA A 232 7.40 -40.19 41.67
N MET A 233 8.68 -39.85 41.45
CA MET A 233 9.80 -40.50 42.14
C MET A 233 9.77 -40.24 43.65
N ARG A 234 9.43 -39.03 44.10
CA ARG A 234 9.30 -38.71 45.53
C ARG A 234 8.18 -39.52 46.18
N GLU A 235 7.01 -39.59 45.55
CA GLU A 235 5.89 -40.40 46.03
C GLU A 235 6.26 -41.89 46.12
N ALA A 236 6.94 -42.42 45.10
CA ALA A 236 7.43 -43.79 45.09
C ALA A 236 8.43 -44.06 46.23
N LEU A 237 9.36 -43.14 46.47
CA LEU A 237 10.31 -43.24 47.57
C LEU A 237 9.60 -43.21 48.92
N VAL A 238 8.55 -42.40 49.09
CA VAL A 238 7.70 -42.44 50.31
C VAL A 238 7.03 -43.81 50.47
N VAL A 239 6.48 -44.39 49.40
CA VAL A 239 5.88 -45.74 49.45
C VAL A 239 6.91 -46.81 49.84
N ILE A 240 8.13 -46.74 49.30
CA ILE A 240 9.22 -47.67 49.62
C ILE A 240 9.70 -47.47 51.06
N ALA A 241 9.91 -46.23 51.49
CA ALA A 241 10.38 -45.89 52.84
C ALA A 241 9.38 -46.27 53.92
N ASP A 242 8.08 -46.17 53.63
CA ASP A 242 7.01 -46.62 54.53
C ASP A 242 6.92 -48.16 54.64
N GLY A 243 7.68 -48.92 53.85
CA GLY A 243 7.84 -50.37 54.01
C GLY A 243 6.53 -51.16 53.92
N ARG A 244 5.55 -50.69 53.15
CA ARG A 244 4.19 -51.25 53.14
C ARG A 244 4.18 -52.63 52.48
N GLY A 245 4.26 -53.71 53.27
CA GLY A 245 3.93 -55.04 52.80
C GLY A 245 2.48 -55.09 52.29
N VAL A 246 2.22 -55.89 51.27
CA VAL A 246 0.85 -56.23 50.86
C VAL A 246 0.51 -57.59 51.41
N CYS A 247 -0.67 -57.77 51.99
CA CYS A 247 -1.10 -59.09 52.42
C CYS A 247 -1.29 -59.96 51.16
N GLY A 248 -0.50 -61.03 51.01
CA GLY A 248 -0.59 -61.95 49.86
C GLY A 248 -1.94 -62.70 49.78
N CYS A 249 -2.73 -62.67 50.86
CA CYS A 249 -4.01 -63.35 50.93
C CYS A 249 -5.20 -62.49 50.46
N CYS A 250 -5.20 -61.18 50.73
CA CYS A 250 -6.33 -60.28 50.41
C CYS A 250 -5.95 -58.99 49.68
N GLY A 251 -4.65 -58.71 49.48
CA GLY A 251 -4.17 -57.47 48.85
C GLY A 251 -4.25 -56.22 49.72
N ALA A 252 -4.65 -56.33 51.00
CA ALA A 252 -4.64 -55.19 51.92
C ALA A 252 -3.22 -54.63 52.10
N ARG A 253 -3.10 -53.31 52.14
CA ARG A 253 -1.82 -52.61 52.39
C ARG A 253 -1.60 -52.42 53.88
N ALA A 254 -0.38 -52.64 54.36
CA ALA A 254 -0.02 -52.27 55.73
C ALA A 254 -0.10 -50.75 55.91
N VAL A 255 -0.74 -50.29 56.99
CA VAL A 255 -0.88 -48.86 57.33
C VAL A 255 -0.33 -48.66 58.74
N GLY A 256 0.73 -47.87 58.87
CA GLY A 256 1.32 -47.53 60.17
C GLY A 256 2.75 -46.99 60.05
N PRO A 257 3.18 -46.08 60.94
CA PRO A 257 4.56 -45.64 61.00
C PRO A 257 5.46 -46.85 61.34
N ASN A 258 6.46 -47.13 60.48
CA ASN A 258 7.41 -48.25 60.56
C ASN A 258 6.93 -49.63 60.06
N GLY A 259 5.89 -49.70 59.22
CA GLY A 259 5.44 -50.99 58.64
C GLY A 259 4.84 -51.96 59.66
N GLY A 260 4.49 -51.47 60.86
CA GLY A 260 3.82 -52.24 61.90
C GLY A 260 2.31 -52.34 61.64
N VAL A 261 1.84 -53.58 61.49
CA VAL A 261 0.47 -54.10 61.25
C VAL A 261 -0.62 -53.27 61.96
N LEU A 262 -1.81 -53.07 61.37
CA LEU A 262 -3.02 -53.91 61.51
C LEU A 262 -4.10 -53.26 60.61
N GLN A 263 -4.89 -53.94 59.79
CA GLN A 263 -5.71 -55.10 60.13
C GLN A 263 -6.29 -55.59 58.79
N CYS A 264 -5.92 -56.78 58.34
CA CYS A 264 -6.76 -57.50 57.40
C CYS A 264 -7.34 -58.71 58.13
N ASP A 265 -8.58 -59.08 57.83
CA ASP A 265 -9.28 -60.19 58.51
C ASP A 265 -8.79 -61.57 58.05
N CYS A 266 -7.57 -61.64 57.49
CA CYS A 266 -6.96 -62.90 57.08
C CYS A 266 -6.55 -63.70 58.32
N PRO A 267 -6.86 -65.01 58.39
CA PRO A 267 -6.51 -65.86 59.53
C PRO A 267 -5.00 -65.94 59.80
N ASP A 268 -4.19 -65.84 58.74
CA ASP A 268 -2.72 -65.79 58.78
C ASP A 268 -2.22 -64.86 57.65
N PRO A 269 -2.09 -63.55 57.90
CA PRO A 269 -1.62 -62.62 56.90
C PRO A 269 -0.11 -62.80 56.65
N VAL A 270 0.24 -63.30 55.48
CA VAL A 270 1.62 -63.23 54.97
C VAL A 270 1.79 -61.90 54.25
N TRP A 271 2.72 -61.08 54.73
CA TRP A 271 3.02 -59.78 54.13
C TRP A 271 4.18 -59.94 53.16
N ASP A 272 3.89 -59.88 51.87
CA ASP A 272 4.93 -59.89 50.85
C ASP A 272 5.62 -58.52 50.82
N HIS A 273 6.95 -58.54 50.73
CA HIS A 273 7.70 -57.34 50.43
C HIS A 273 7.24 -56.81 49.07
N GLN A 274 6.78 -55.56 49.04
CA GLN A 274 6.55 -54.90 47.76
C GLN A 274 7.85 -54.90 46.97
N ASP A 275 7.77 -55.26 45.69
CA ASP A 275 8.89 -55.14 44.76
C ASP A 275 9.18 -53.64 44.56
N SER A 276 10.11 -53.12 45.36
CA SER A 276 10.55 -51.73 45.30
C SER A 276 11.06 -51.35 43.90
N GLU A 277 11.58 -52.33 43.15
CA GLU A 277 12.05 -52.12 41.79
C GLU A 277 10.88 -51.94 40.81
N ALA A 278 9.80 -52.71 40.98
CA ALA A 278 8.56 -52.54 40.21
C ALA A 278 7.88 -51.20 40.49
N ILE A 279 7.87 -50.74 41.75
CA ILE A 279 7.31 -49.44 42.14
C ILE A 279 8.13 -48.29 41.55
N ALA A 280 9.47 -48.37 41.63
CA ALA A 280 10.34 -47.40 40.99
C ALA A 280 10.15 -47.37 39.47
N ARG A 281 10.04 -48.54 38.81
CA ARG A 281 9.75 -48.64 37.37
C ARG A 281 8.39 -48.06 36.99
N ALA A 282 7.35 -48.24 37.81
CA ALA A 282 6.01 -47.70 37.56
C ALA A 282 6.00 -46.17 37.68
N ALA A 283 6.66 -45.62 38.70
CA ALA A 283 6.81 -44.18 38.89
C ALA A 283 7.61 -43.52 37.76
N LEU A 284 8.65 -44.19 37.26
CA LEU A 284 9.41 -43.74 36.10
C LEU A 284 8.67 -43.91 34.76
N SER A 285 7.64 -44.77 34.71
CA SER A 285 6.88 -45.09 33.50
C SER A 285 5.54 -44.35 33.38
N THR A 286 5.16 -43.52 34.34
CA THR A 286 3.86 -42.81 34.27
C THR A 286 3.97 -41.66 33.27
N PRO A 287 3.27 -41.72 32.11
CA PRO A 287 3.18 -40.56 31.23
C PRO A 287 2.31 -39.54 31.96
N ALA A 288 2.92 -38.43 32.37
CA ALA A 288 2.22 -37.33 33.00
C ALA A 288 1.00 -36.94 32.15
N ALA A 289 -0.19 -37.25 32.65
CA ALA A 289 -1.43 -36.77 32.06
C ALA A 289 -1.39 -35.24 32.17
N ALA A 290 -1.23 -34.59 31.02
CA ALA A 290 -1.08 -33.16 30.91
C ALA A 290 -2.34 -32.46 31.44
N SER A 291 -2.25 -31.89 32.64
CA SER A 291 -2.89 -30.59 32.84
C SER A 291 -2.33 -29.66 31.75
N PRO A 292 -3.12 -28.80 31.10
CA PRO A 292 -2.57 -27.77 30.22
C PRO A 292 -1.67 -26.86 31.07
N GLN A 293 -0.38 -27.20 31.12
CA GLN A 293 0.61 -26.61 32.00
C GLN A 293 0.78 -25.13 31.65
N GLY A 294 0.42 -24.24 32.59
CA GLY A 294 0.59 -22.79 32.43
C GLY A 294 -0.61 -21.98 32.90
N TRP A 295 -1.80 -22.60 32.95
CA TRP A 295 -3.00 -21.97 33.48
C TRP A 295 -3.11 -22.20 34.99
N MET A 296 -3.17 -21.11 35.73
CA MET A 296 -3.43 -21.08 37.16
C MET A 296 -4.95 -21.06 37.42
N PRO A 297 -5.42 -21.64 38.54
CA PRO A 297 -6.82 -21.55 38.96
C PRO A 297 -7.30 -20.10 39.06
N ILE A 298 -8.51 -19.80 38.56
CA ILE A 298 -9.01 -18.41 38.47
C ILE A 298 -9.16 -17.71 39.84
N ASP A 299 -9.37 -18.47 40.91
CA ASP A 299 -9.43 -17.97 42.29
C ASP A 299 -8.07 -17.42 42.80
N THR A 300 -6.99 -17.73 42.09
CA THR A 300 -5.63 -17.21 42.40
C THR A 300 -5.25 -15.98 41.57
N ALA A 301 -6.11 -15.52 40.67
CA ALA A 301 -5.81 -14.41 39.77
C ALA A 301 -5.78 -13.06 40.51
N PRO A 302 -4.88 -12.14 40.12
CA PRO A 302 -4.86 -10.79 40.66
C PRO A 302 -6.14 -10.05 40.29
N LYS A 303 -6.70 -9.31 41.24
CA LYS A 303 -7.91 -8.49 41.09
C LYS A 303 -7.65 -6.99 41.32
N ASP A 304 -6.40 -6.59 41.05
CA ASP A 304 -5.83 -5.25 41.17
C ASP A 304 -5.96 -4.43 39.87
N GLY A 305 -6.87 -4.81 38.98
CA GLY A 305 -7.04 -4.20 37.66
C GLY A 305 -5.95 -4.54 36.64
N ARG A 306 -5.00 -5.43 36.98
CA ARG A 306 -3.96 -5.87 36.04
C ARG A 306 -4.55 -6.72 34.92
N MET A 307 -4.10 -6.45 33.68
CA MET A 307 -4.39 -7.34 32.56
C MET A 307 -3.66 -8.67 32.70
N VAL A 308 -4.39 -9.77 32.46
CA VAL A 308 -3.91 -11.15 32.45
C VAL A 308 -4.41 -11.89 31.20
N PHE A 309 -3.77 -13.00 30.86
CA PHE A 309 -4.36 -13.96 29.92
C PHE A 309 -5.38 -14.81 30.67
N LEU A 310 -6.54 -15.02 30.06
CA LEU A 310 -7.66 -15.76 30.61
C LEU A 310 -7.97 -16.96 29.71
N LEU A 311 -8.26 -18.10 30.33
CA LEU A 311 -8.85 -19.25 29.67
C LEU A 311 -10.35 -19.19 29.95
N VAL A 312 -11.14 -19.06 28.90
CA VAL A 312 -12.58 -18.81 29.00
C VAL A 312 -13.34 -19.94 28.32
N ASP A 313 -14.33 -20.46 29.04
CA ASP A 313 -15.35 -21.36 28.52
C ASP A 313 -16.52 -20.53 27.98
N TYR A 314 -16.73 -20.61 26.67
CA TYR A 314 -17.75 -19.89 25.91
C TYR A 314 -19.02 -20.73 25.68
N THR A 315 -19.17 -21.90 26.31
CA THR A 315 -20.36 -22.76 26.15
C THR A 315 -21.67 -22.01 26.40
N ASP A 316 -21.69 -21.12 27.39
CA ASP A 316 -22.82 -20.23 27.72
C ASP A 316 -22.57 -18.76 27.34
N GLY A 317 -21.53 -18.51 26.53
CA GLY A 317 -20.99 -17.18 26.23
C GLY A 317 -21.37 -16.62 24.86
N ALA A 318 -20.81 -15.45 24.54
CA ALA A 318 -20.96 -14.77 23.27
C ALA A 318 -19.66 -14.07 22.87
N ALA A 319 -19.47 -13.89 21.55
CA ALA A 319 -18.30 -13.25 20.95
C ALA A 319 -16.94 -13.93 21.28
N PRO A 320 -16.81 -15.26 21.09
CA PRO A 320 -15.52 -15.92 21.26
C PRO A 320 -14.51 -15.39 20.23
N LEU A 321 -13.25 -15.30 20.64
CA LEU A 321 -12.15 -14.88 19.76
C LEU A 321 -11.83 -15.90 18.65
N ASP A 322 -12.28 -17.14 18.83
CA ASP A 322 -12.08 -18.27 17.92
C ASP A 322 -13.33 -19.15 17.90
N ASP A 323 -13.44 -20.09 16.96
CA ASP A 323 -14.58 -21.02 16.82
C ASP A 323 -14.59 -22.13 17.91
N ALA A 324 -13.77 -21.99 18.95
CA ALA A 324 -13.60 -22.98 20.01
C ALA A 324 -14.52 -22.70 21.22
N GLU A 325 -15.06 -23.77 21.82
CA GLU A 325 -15.83 -23.71 23.07
C GLU A 325 -14.99 -23.22 24.25
N ILE A 326 -13.67 -23.47 24.23
CA ILE A 326 -12.72 -22.96 25.20
C ILE A 326 -11.62 -22.23 24.44
N ALA A 327 -11.43 -20.95 24.73
CA ALA A 327 -10.42 -20.13 24.07
C ALA A 327 -9.68 -19.23 25.06
N ALA A 328 -8.45 -18.85 24.69
CA ALA A 328 -7.66 -17.89 25.43
C ALA A 328 -8.02 -16.46 25.00
N THR A 329 -8.23 -15.57 25.96
CA THR A 329 -8.43 -14.13 25.74
C THR A 329 -7.61 -13.32 26.76
N ILE A 330 -7.74 -12.01 26.72
CA ILE A 330 -7.15 -11.08 27.69
C ILE A 330 -8.28 -10.43 28.47
N GLY A 331 -8.02 -10.14 29.73
CA GLY A 331 -9.00 -9.48 30.59
C GLY A 331 -8.40 -9.02 31.92
N PHE A 332 -9.23 -8.42 32.75
CA PHE A 332 -8.87 -7.93 34.07
C PHE A 332 -10.06 -7.98 35.02
N ASN A 333 -9.80 -7.88 36.32
CA ASN A 333 -10.80 -7.75 37.38
C ASN A 333 -10.33 -6.66 38.33
N CYS A 334 -11.25 -5.77 38.74
CA CYS A 334 -10.94 -4.59 39.56
C CYS A 334 -11.54 -4.68 40.98
N LEU A 335 -11.79 -5.88 41.53
CA LEU A 335 -12.37 -6.04 42.86
C LEU A 335 -11.67 -5.18 43.93
N ASP A 336 -10.34 -5.07 43.89
CA ASP A 336 -9.57 -4.31 44.87
C ASP A 336 -9.83 -2.79 44.79
N ASP A 337 -10.22 -2.28 43.62
CA ASP A 337 -10.46 -0.86 43.36
C ASP A 337 -11.95 -0.48 43.38
N THR A 338 -12.82 -1.31 42.80
CA THR A 338 -14.26 -1.01 42.62
C THR A 338 -15.15 -1.71 43.63
N GLY A 339 -14.68 -2.80 44.26
CA GLY A 339 -15.49 -3.66 45.12
C GLY A 339 -16.40 -4.64 44.37
N GLU A 340 -16.33 -4.69 43.04
CA GLU A 340 -17.12 -5.58 42.19
C GLU A 340 -16.25 -6.74 41.68
N ASP A 341 -16.63 -7.99 42.00
CA ASP A 341 -15.89 -9.19 41.59
C ASP A 341 -16.33 -9.67 40.22
N GLU A 342 -16.09 -8.84 39.20
CA GLU A 342 -16.46 -9.10 37.80
C GLU A 342 -15.22 -9.13 36.90
N TRP A 343 -15.17 -10.13 36.01
CA TRP A 343 -14.12 -10.23 35.00
C TRP A 343 -14.55 -9.54 33.71
N HIS A 344 -13.79 -8.53 33.30
CA HIS A 344 -13.93 -7.90 31.99
C HIS A 344 -12.97 -8.58 31.01
N LEU A 345 -13.50 -9.14 29.92
CA LEU A 345 -12.74 -9.89 28.94
C LEU A 345 -12.96 -9.37 27.52
N VAL A 346 -11.93 -9.46 26.68
CA VAL A 346 -12.02 -9.04 25.28
C VAL A 346 -12.69 -10.13 24.46
N GLY A 347 -13.74 -9.75 23.72
CA GLY A 347 -14.41 -10.56 22.72
C GLY A 347 -14.20 -10.00 21.31
N TRP A 348 -14.65 -10.75 20.31
CA TRP A 348 -14.59 -10.34 18.91
C TRP A 348 -15.97 -10.38 18.25
N ASN A 349 -16.38 -9.26 17.66
CA ASN A 349 -17.61 -9.16 16.91
C ASN A 349 -17.33 -9.37 15.41
N TRP A 350 -17.47 -10.62 14.97
CA TRP A 350 -17.30 -11.03 13.58
C TRP A 350 -18.16 -10.27 12.57
N SER A 351 -19.31 -9.72 12.98
CA SER A 351 -20.20 -8.97 12.07
C SER A 351 -19.72 -7.55 11.80
N GLN A 352 -18.96 -6.98 12.73
CA GLN A 352 -18.49 -5.59 12.65
C GLN A 352 -16.96 -5.46 12.54
N ASP A 353 -16.25 -6.59 12.54
CA ASP A 353 -14.78 -6.65 12.45
C ASP A 353 -14.10 -5.81 13.55
N CYS A 354 -14.60 -5.92 14.79
CA CYS A 354 -14.13 -5.11 15.91
C CYS A 354 -14.08 -5.88 17.24
N PHE A 355 -13.23 -5.41 18.15
CA PHE A 355 -13.20 -5.86 19.54
C PHE A 355 -14.44 -5.37 20.29
N THR A 356 -14.97 -6.23 21.17
CA THR A 356 -16.14 -5.96 22.02
C THR A 356 -15.89 -6.49 23.43
N ASP A 357 -16.77 -6.17 24.37
CA ASP A 357 -16.85 -6.90 25.64
C ASP A 357 -17.30 -8.33 25.35
N GLY A 358 -16.47 -9.31 25.70
CA GLY A 358 -16.79 -10.72 25.53
C GLY A 358 -17.64 -11.25 26.69
N GLN A 359 -18.33 -12.37 26.46
CA GLN A 359 -19.11 -13.07 27.48
C GLN A 359 -18.65 -14.52 27.57
N GLY A 360 -18.39 -15.02 28.78
CA GLY A 360 -17.99 -16.42 29.02
C GLY A 360 -17.59 -16.65 30.47
N THR A 361 -17.41 -17.92 30.84
CA THR A 361 -16.98 -18.30 32.20
C THR A 361 -15.47 -18.42 32.23
N VAL A 362 -14.80 -17.61 33.05
CA VAL A 362 -13.34 -17.69 33.20
C VAL A 362 -12.98 -18.89 34.06
N ILE A 363 -12.20 -19.83 33.51
CA ILE A 363 -11.85 -21.10 34.15
C ILE A 363 -10.37 -21.18 34.57
N GLY A 364 -9.53 -20.29 34.04
CA GLY A 364 -8.11 -20.20 34.43
C GLY A 364 -7.48 -18.90 33.97
N TRP A 365 -6.29 -18.60 34.48
CA TRP A 365 -5.53 -17.40 34.11
C TRP A 365 -4.03 -17.67 34.01
N THR A 366 -3.28 -16.78 33.37
CA THR A 366 -1.82 -16.77 33.41
C THR A 366 -1.31 -15.33 33.23
N ASP A 367 -0.15 -15.01 33.80
CA ASP A 367 0.42 -13.67 33.72
C ASP A 367 0.82 -13.30 32.28
N PHE A 368 0.73 -12.02 31.93
CA PHE A 368 1.38 -11.47 30.74
C PHE A 368 2.90 -11.48 30.95
N SER A 369 3.55 -12.62 30.77
CA SER A 369 5.00 -12.70 30.86
C SER A 369 5.62 -13.26 29.58
N PRO A 370 6.02 -12.41 28.61
CA PRO A 370 7.37 -12.55 28.11
C PRO A 370 8.33 -12.04 29.21
N PRO A 371 9.47 -12.69 29.49
CA PRO A 371 10.51 -12.04 30.29
C PRO A 371 10.81 -10.71 29.62
N ALA A 372 10.74 -9.60 30.37
CA ALA A 372 11.15 -8.31 29.84
C ALA A 372 12.57 -8.49 29.26
N PRO A 373 12.78 -8.32 27.94
CA PRO A 373 14.13 -8.32 27.42
C PRO A 373 14.87 -7.21 28.17
N ALA A 374 16.03 -7.53 28.75
CA ALA A 374 16.86 -6.55 29.41
C ALA A 374 17.02 -5.37 28.45
N LEU A 375 16.51 -4.20 28.83
CA LEU A 375 16.58 -3.00 28.02
C LEU A 375 18.07 -2.76 27.72
N PRO A 376 18.52 -2.87 26.45
CA PRO A 376 19.88 -2.50 26.14
C PRO A 376 19.96 -0.99 26.37
N ASN A 377 20.83 -0.58 27.31
CA ASN A 377 21.20 0.79 27.65
C ASN A 377 20.41 1.49 28.77
N ALA A 378 20.36 0.90 29.98
CA ALA A 378 20.24 1.72 31.20
C ALA A 378 21.61 2.27 31.68
N ASP A 379 22.73 1.77 31.15
CA ASP A 379 24.09 2.14 31.59
C ASP A 379 24.79 3.17 30.68
N LYS A 380 24.05 4.13 30.10
CA LYS A 380 24.66 5.33 29.51
C LYS A 380 24.32 6.58 30.33
N GLU A 381 24.64 6.51 31.62
CA GLU A 381 25.10 7.69 32.34
C GLU A 381 26.62 7.79 32.16
N ASP A 382 27.07 9.01 31.85
CA ASP A 382 28.44 9.52 31.93
C ASP A 382 29.51 8.96 30.96
N VAL A 383 29.82 9.73 29.91
CA VAL A 383 31.03 10.62 29.77
C VAL A 383 31.04 11.27 28.38
#